data_AF-A0A2T3Q255-F1
#
_entry.id   AF-A0A2T3Q255-F1
#
_cell.length_a   1.000
_cell.length_b   1.000
_cell.length_c   1.000
_cell.angle_alpha   90.00
_cell.angle_beta   90.00
_cell.angle_gamma   90.00
#
_symmetry.space_group_name_H-M   'P 1'
#
loop_
_entity.id
_entity.type
_entity.pdbx_description
1 polymer ?
#
loop_
_entity_poly.entity_id
_entity_poly.type
_entity_poly.pdbx_seq_one_letter_code
_entity_poly.pdbx_strand_id
1 'polypeptide(L)'
;MARNPRIQLPFSEQLYSRLESYQKNNQFSTLTDATKDLIEFALSIKERMNDSSTRSTREILEEILATQYTQEKLTKQMYMAAFDPNIRVPSDIAAMVNVKFDKFGEESKAKSHKFIIGKE
;
A
#
# COMPACT_ATOMS: atom_id res chain seq x y z
N MET A 1 31.61 14.89 24.07
CA MET A 1 30.38 14.06 24.01
C MET A 1 29.25 14.88 24.61
N ALA A 2 28.29 15.31 23.80
CA ALA A 2 27.15 16.08 24.29
C ALA A 2 26.36 15.22 25.30
N ARG A 3 26.13 15.74 26.51
CA ARG A 3 25.29 15.06 27.51
C ARG A 3 23.89 14.90 26.92
N ASN A 4 23.40 13.67 26.80
CA ASN A 4 22.01 13.42 26.42
C ASN A 4 21.08 14.19 27.38
N PRO A 5 20.15 15.03 26.88
CA PRO A 5 19.25 15.76 27.74
C PRO A 5 18.39 14.78 28.53
N ARG A 6 18.45 14.87 29.86
CA ARG A 6 17.60 14.06 30.73
C ARG A 6 16.25 14.75 30.85
N ILE A 7 15.21 14.07 30.36
CA ILE A 7 13.83 14.53 30.46
C ILE A 7 13.18 13.74 31.61
N GLN A 8 12.66 14.46 32.60
CA GLN A 8 11.91 13.89 33.71
C GLN A 8 10.47 14.35 33.60
N LEU A 9 9.54 13.40 33.55
CA LEU A 9 8.11 13.67 33.41
C LEU A 9 7.37 12.97 34.53
N PRO A 10 6.46 13.66 35.24
CA PRO A 10 5.55 13.00 36.16
C PRO A 10 4.52 12.21 35.35
N PHE A 11 4.40 10.92 35.65
CA PHE A 11 3.42 10.03 35.03
C PHE A 11 2.48 9.47 36.10
N SER A 12 1.24 9.18 35.71
CA SER A 12 0.30 8.41 36.54
C SER A 12 0.81 6.97 36.73
N GLU A 13 0.53 6.35 37.87
CA GLU A 13 0.91 4.95 38.16
C GLU A 13 0.41 3.96 37.10
N GLN A 14 -0.79 4.19 36.55
CA GLN A 14 -1.37 3.36 35.47
C GLN A 14 -0.55 3.41 34.18
N LEU A 15 0.04 4.55 33.86
CA LEU A 15 0.87 4.69 32.67
C LEU A 15 2.23 4.02 32.91
N TYR A 16 2.76 4.13 34.12
CA TYR A 16 4.03 3.50 34.49
C TYR A 16 3.96 1.97 34.38
N SER A 17 2.89 1.35 34.89
CA SER A 17 2.70 -0.10 34.79
C SER A 17 2.54 -0.59 33.34
N ARG A 18 1.92 0.22 32.48
CA ARG A 18 1.84 -0.06 31.03
C ARG A 18 3.20 0.04 30.35
N LEU A 19 4.03 1.03 30.72
CA LEU A 19 5.38 1.18 30.19
C LEU A 19 6.28 0.00 30.62
N GLU A 20 6.20 -0.44 31.87
CA GLU A 20 6.92 -1.64 32.32
C GLU A 20 6.48 -2.91 31.59
N SER A 21 5.17 -3.04 31.36
CA SER A 21 4.63 -4.17 30.58
C SER A 21 5.12 -4.12 29.13
N TYR A 22 5.14 -2.94 28.52
CA TYR A 22 5.65 -2.72 27.17
C TYR A 22 7.16 -3.00 27.06
N GLN A 23 7.94 -2.57 28.06
CA GLN A 23 9.36 -2.87 28.16
C GLN A 23 9.61 -4.38 28.17
N LYS A 24 8.86 -5.13 29.00
CA LYS A 24 8.97 -6.60 29.12
C LYS A 24 8.59 -7.30 27.81
N ASN A 25 7.49 -6.88 27.19
CA ASN A 25 6.97 -7.52 25.98
C ASN A 25 7.90 -7.34 24.78
N ASN A 26 8.58 -6.19 24.68
CA ASN A 26 9.47 -5.85 23.57
C ASN A 26 10.96 -5.99 23.90
N GLN A 27 11.30 -6.57 25.06
CA GLN A 27 12.66 -6.88 25.47
C GLN A 27 13.61 -5.66 25.50
N PHE A 28 13.10 -4.49 25.88
CA PHE A 28 13.92 -3.29 26.02
C PHE A 28 14.80 -3.35 27.28
N SER A 29 16.07 -2.96 27.13
CA SER A 29 17.06 -2.96 28.22
C SER A 29 16.71 -2.02 29.37
N THR A 30 16.13 -0.85 29.05
CA THR A 30 15.71 0.13 30.05
C THR A 30 14.31 0.65 29.77
N LEU A 31 13.62 1.10 30.83
CA LEU A 31 12.34 1.78 30.70
C LEU A 31 12.45 3.06 29.85
N THR A 32 13.60 3.73 29.91
CA THR A 32 13.89 4.91 29.09
C THR A 32 13.89 4.59 27.61
N ASP A 33 14.49 3.45 27.20
CA ASP A 33 14.52 3.04 25.79
C ASP A 33 13.11 2.70 25.28
N ALA A 34 12.35 1.96 26.10
CA ALA A 34 10.93 1.67 25.81
C ALA A 34 10.09 2.95 25.68
N THR A 35 10.35 3.95 26.53
CA THR A 35 9.64 5.24 26.48
C THR A 35 10.07 6.07 25.28
N LYS A 36 11.36 6.04 24.89
CA LYS A 36 11.88 6.73 23.71
C LYS A 36 11.23 6.21 22.43
N ASP A 37 11.13 4.89 22.30
CA ASP A 37 10.47 4.24 21.16
C ASP A 37 8.99 4.66 21.04
N LEU A 38 8.26 4.66 22.16
CA LEU A 38 6.86 5.12 22.17
C LEU A 38 6.72 6.60 21.86
N ILE A 39 7.66 7.45 22.30
CA ILE A 39 7.67 8.88 21.96
C ILE A 39 7.96 9.07 20.47
N GLU A 40 8.92 8.35 19.90
CA GLU A 40 9.22 8.40 18.46
C GLU A 40 8.02 7.93 17.64
N PHE A 41 7.34 6.86 18.07
CA PHE A 41 6.10 6.40 17.46
C PHE A 41 5.00 7.47 17.53
N ALA A 42 4.78 8.09 18.69
CA ALA A 42 3.79 9.15 18.86
C ALA A 42 4.10 10.39 18.00
N LEU A 43 5.38 10.77 17.90
CA LEU A 43 5.82 11.87 17.02
C LEU A 43 5.56 11.52 15.55
N SER A 44 5.89 10.30 15.13
CA SER A 44 5.63 9.83 13.76
C SER A 44 4.15 9.86 13.40
N ILE A 45 3.26 9.51 14.34
CA ILE A 45 1.81 9.63 14.17
C ILE A 45 1.43 11.10 14.01
N LYS A 46 1.92 11.96 14.91
CA LYS A 46 1.58 13.39 14.90
C LYS A 46 2.03 14.09 13.60
N GLU A 47 3.22 13.75 13.11
CA GLU A 47 3.72 14.27 11.82
C GLU A 47 2.83 13.83 10.66
N ARG A 48 2.49 12.53 10.61
CA ARG A 48 1.60 11.99 9.56
C ARG A 48 0.16 12.49 9.66
N MET A 49 -0.33 12.83 10.84
CA MET A 49 -1.68 13.39 11.03
C MET A 49 -1.80 14.81 10.48
N ASN A 50 -0.72 15.59 10.45
CA ASN A 50 -0.70 16.92 9.82
C ASN A 50 -0.64 16.83 8.29
N ASP A 51 -0.10 15.73 7.75
CA ASP A 51 -0.14 15.40 6.32
C ASP A 51 -1.51 14.80 5.95
N SER A 52 -2.55 15.65 5.94
CA SER A 52 -3.94 15.28 5.62
C SER A 52 -4.20 14.70 4.20
N SER A 53 -3.15 14.35 3.45
CA SER A 53 -3.23 13.77 2.11
C SER A 53 -2.77 12.32 2.00
N THR A 54 -2.22 11.72 3.06
CA THR A 54 -1.82 10.30 2.98
C THR A 54 -3.03 9.40 3.10
N ARG A 55 -3.67 9.10 1.95
CA ARG A 55 -4.61 7.99 1.85
C ARG A 55 -3.94 6.72 2.37
N SER A 56 -4.64 5.99 3.23
CA SER A 56 -4.15 4.69 3.70
C SER A 56 -3.93 3.77 2.51
N THR A 57 -2.93 2.89 2.56
CA THR A 57 -2.70 1.87 1.51
C THR A 57 -3.98 1.08 1.19
N ARG A 58 -4.83 0.89 2.20
CA ARG A 58 -6.16 0.30 2.04
C ARG A 58 -7.07 1.13 1.13
N GLU A 59 -7.17 2.43 1.36
CA GLU A 59 -8.02 3.34 0.58
C GLU A 59 -7.55 3.40 -0.88
N ILE A 60 -6.24 3.40 -1.11
CA ILE A 60 -5.65 3.37 -2.45
C ILE A 60 -6.02 2.05 -3.17
N LEU A 61 -5.93 0.92 -2.47
CA LEU A 61 -6.31 -0.38 -3.04
C LEU A 61 -7.82 -0.46 -3.33
N GLU A 62 -8.66 0.06 -2.44
CA GLU A 62 -10.11 0.11 -2.64
C GLU A 62 -10.48 0.96 -3.87
N GLU A 63 -9.82 2.10 -4.08
CA GLU A 63 -10.01 2.94 -5.26
C GLU A 63 -9.54 2.27 -6.57
N ILE A 64 -8.40 1.58 -6.53
CA ILE A 64 -7.91 0.79 -7.67
C ILE A 64 -8.89 -0.33 -8.03
N LEU A 65 -9.39 -1.06 -7.03
CA LEU A 65 -10.38 -2.13 -7.22
C LEU A 65 -11.68 -1.60 -7.81
N ALA A 66 -12.20 -0.48 -7.29
CA ALA A 66 -13.41 0.16 -7.81
C ALA A 66 -13.24 0.59 -9.27
N THR A 67 -12.07 1.12 -9.61
CA THR A 67 -11.73 1.52 -10.98
C THR A 67 -11.67 0.32 -11.92
N GLN A 68 -10.99 -0.77 -11.53
CA GLN A 68 -10.91 -1.99 -12.32
C GLN A 68 -12.28 -2.63 -12.56
N TYR A 69 -13.13 -2.70 -11.53
CA TYR A 69 -14.49 -3.22 -11.65
C TYR A 69 -15.33 -2.39 -12.66
N THR A 70 -15.18 -1.06 -12.61
CA THR A 70 -15.87 -0.16 -13.54
C THR A 70 -15.38 -0.36 -14.98
N GLN A 71 -14.07 -0.52 -15.18
CA GLN A 71 -13.49 -0.82 -16.50
C GLN A 71 -13.96 -2.17 -17.03
N GLU A 72 -14.02 -3.21 -16.20
CA GLU A 72 -14.49 -4.53 -16.58
C GLU A 72 -15.96 -4.48 -17.02
N LYS A 73 -16.81 -3.78 -16.27
CA LYS A 73 -18.22 -3.59 -16.60
C LYS A 73 -18.39 -2.84 -17.92
N LEU A 74 -17.65 -1.75 -18.13
CA LEU A 74 -17.67 -0.99 -19.38
C LEU A 74 -17.23 -1.86 -20.55
N THR A 75 -16.15 -2.62 -20.38
CA THR A 75 -15.62 -3.52 -21.41
C THR A 75 -16.67 -4.56 -21.80
N LYS A 76 -17.34 -5.20 -20.82
CA LYS A 76 -18.45 -6.13 -21.08
C LYS A 76 -19.61 -5.47 -21.83
N GLN A 77 -20.00 -4.26 -21.47
CA GLN A 77 -21.05 -3.51 -22.17
C GLN A 77 -20.65 -3.19 -23.61
N MET A 78 -19.39 -2.78 -23.85
CA MET A 78 -18.87 -2.55 -25.19
C MET A 78 -18.86 -3.83 -26.02
N TYR A 79 -18.43 -4.97 -25.43
CA TYR A 79 -18.50 -6.26 -26.10
C TYR A 79 -19.94 -6.62 -26.47
N MET A 80 -20.90 -6.47 -25.56
CA MET A 80 -22.31 -6.75 -25.85
C MET A 80 -22.90 -5.81 -26.91
N ALA A 81 -22.52 -4.52 -26.90
CA ALA A 81 -22.98 -3.53 -27.88
C ALA A 81 -22.35 -3.75 -29.27
N ALA A 82 -21.13 -4.25 -29.33
CA ALA A 82 -20.41 -4.55 -30.57
C ALA A 82 -20.57 -6.01 -31.04
N PHE A 83 -21.25 -6.86 -30.25
CA PHE A 83 -21.46 -8.26 -30.60
C PHE A 83 -22.53 -8.36 -31.69
N ASP A 84 -22.08 -8.45 -32.93
CA ASP A 84 -22.91 -8.82 -34.07
C ASP A 84 -22.62 -10.29 -34.42
N PRO A 85 -23.59 -11.22 -34.24
CA PRO A 85 -23.40 -12.64 -34.54
C PRO A 85 -23.18 -12.93 -36.03
N ASN A 86 -23.41 -11.97 -36.92
CA ASN A 86 -23.24 -12.12 -38.36
C ASN A 86 -21.88 -11.65 -38.88
N ILE A 87 -21.10 -10.93 -38.06
CA ILE A 87 -19.77 -10.46 -38.45
C ILE A 87 -18.77 -11.62 -38.32
N ARG A 88 -18.37 -12.19 -39.46
CA ARG A 88 -17.25 -13.12 -39.53
C ARG A 88 -15.94 -12.33 -39.56
N VAL A 89 -15.20 -12.36 -38.46
CA VAL A 89 -13.85 -11.78 -38.40
C VAL A 89 -12.91 -12.65 -39.27
N PRO A 90 -12.24 -12.06 -40.27
CA PRO A 90 -11.23 -12.77 -41.06
C PRO A 90 -10.11 -13.35 -40.18
N SER A 91 -9.63 -14.55 -40.51
CA SER A 91 -8.60 -15.27 -39.74
C SER A 91 -7.34 -14.44 -39.50
N ASP A 92 -6.94 -13.64 -40.48
CA ASP A 92 -5.69 -12.89 -40.45
C ASP A 92 -5.76 -11.72 -39.46
N ILE A 93 -6.96 -11.13 -39.31
CA ILE A 93 -7.23 -10.08 -38.33
C ILE A 93 -7.27 -10.69 -36.94
N ALA A 94 -7.91 -11.85 -36.76
CA ALA A 94 -7.93 -12.56 -35.48
C ALA A 94 -6.51 -12.95 -35.01
N ALA A 95 -5.68 -13.47 -35.92
CA ALA A 95 -4.29 -13.80 -35.63
C ALA A 95 -3.47 -12.56 -35.22
N MET A 96 -3.62 -11.44 -35.93
CA MET A 96 -2.93 -10.19 -35.59
C MET A 96 -3.37 -9.63 -34.23
N VAL A 97 -4.66 -9.74 -33.91
CA VAL A 97 -5.20 -9.28 -32.62
C VAL A 97 -4.67 -10.14 -31.47
N ASN A 98 -4.62 -11.47 -31.63
CA ASN A 98 -4.04 -12.36 -30.62
C ASN A 98 -2.57 -12.05 -30.35
N VAL A 99 -1.76 -11.87 -31.38
CA VAL A 99 -0.34 -11.49 -31.24
C VAL A 99 -0.18 -10.15 -30.50
N LYS A 100 -1.07 -9.18 -30.74
CA LYS A 100 -1.07 -7.90 -30.03
C LYS A 100 -1.45 -8.05 -28.55
N PHE A 101 -2.42 -8.90 -28.23
CA PHE A 101 -2.81 -9.19 -26.85
C PHE A 101 -1.69 -9.92 -26.08
N ASP A 102 -1.04 -10.89 -26.70
CA ASP A 102 0.09 -11.61 -26.11
C ASP A 102 1.24 -10.64 -25.79
N LYS A 103 1.58 -9.77 -26.74
CA LYS A 103 2.59 -8.72 -26.54
C LYS A 103 2.23 -7.76 -25.40
N PHE A 104 0.95 -7.37 -25.31
CA PHE A 104 0.48 -6.53 -24.20
C PHE A 104 0.61 -7.23 -22.84
N GLY A 105 0.32 -8.54 -22.81
CA GLY A 105 0.52 -9.38 -21.63
C GLY A 105 1.98 -9.47 -21.20
N GLU A 106 2.90 -9.64 -22.15
CA GLU A 106 4.34 -9.65 -21.90
C GLU A 106 4.86 -8.29 -21.40
N GLU A 107 4.45 -7.19 -22.03
CA GLU A 107 4.82 -5.83 -21.60
C GLU A 107 4.31 -5.50 -20.19
N SER A 108 3.11 -5.95 -19.84
CA SER A 108 2.54 -5.79 -18.50
C SER A 108 3.32 -6.58 -17.44
N LYS A 109 3.66 -7.84 -17.75
CA LYS A 109 4.53 -8.68 -16.89
C LYS A 109 5.91 -8.04 -16.70
N ALA A 110 6.52 -7.54 -17.76
CA ALA A 110 7.82 -6.88 -17.70
C ALA A 110 7.80 -5.60 -16.84
N LYS A 111 6.76 -4.77 -16.98
CA LYS A 111 6.57 -3.57 -16.14
C LYS A 111 6.36 -3.93 -14.67
N SER A 112 5.54 -4.94 -14.38
CA SER A 112 5.32 -5.45 -13.02
C SER A 112 6.62 -5.97 -12.41
N HIS A 113 7.37 -6.78 -13.16
CA HIS A 113 8.63 -7.34 -12.69
C HIS A 113 9.68 -6.26 -12.42
N LYS A 114 9.79 -5.24 -13.29
CA LYS A 114 10.66 -4.09 -13.09
C LYS A 114 10.30 -3.28 -11.83
N PHE A 115 9.01 -3.13 -11.54
CA PHE A 115 8.56 -2.46 -10.31
C PHE A 115 8.87 -3.26 -9.03
N ILE A 116 8.75 -4.59 -9.10
CA ILE A 116 9.05 -5.48 -7.96
C ILE A 116 10.56 -5.56 -7.71
N ILE A 117 11.38 -5.73 -8.75
CA ILE A 117 12.84 -5.84 -8.62
C ILE A 117 13.49 -4.49 -8.33
N GLY A 118 13.03 -3.39 -8.95
CA GLY A 118 13.59 -2.05 -8.75
C GLY A 118 13.25 -1.40 -7.41
N LYS A 119 12.75 -2.18 -6.44
CA LYS A 119 12.47 -1.77 -5.06
C LYS A 119 13.51 -2.27 -4.04
N GLU A 120 14.58 -2.92 -4.50
CA GLU A 120 15.84 -3.08 -3.75
C GLU A 120 16.80 -1.93 -4.05
#